data_AF-M4VZE0-F1
#
_entry.id   AF-M4VZE0-F1
#
_cell.length_a   1.000
_cell.length_b   1.000
_cell.length_c   1.000
_cell.angle_alpha   90.00
_cell.angle_beta   90.00
_cell.angle_gamma   90.00
#
_symmetry.space_group_name_H-M   'P 1'
#
loop_
_entity.id
_entity.type
_entity.pdbx_description
1 polymer ?
#
loop_
_entity_poly.entity_id
_entity_poly.type
_entity_poly.pdbx_seq_one_letter_code
_entity_poly.pdbx_strand_id
1 'polypeptide(L)'
;MMNQNAASPSERDGDNTRFLSSTFHSHMPTLRARFDRYNRILKSGTADEKLDLIQELRDYIFAEEEKILFPNGDAPEGIMWQTPVDESRYGVEIHLMLKLCADFEYSGEYRLKMREIANNIAIAMAADKDMQFAQHNWNGMDMTQKKAILRKAQKIHAQVQQLDGIQTGQNISVIFNNEARALPDGQHNPQFGYASHSDSLHSIFNSKALGWMFGTPDSVINYNTHPDNSFMRGGFATALSAMHHEQQHAFQSAMALAYFEKRIDPASPYYKDAELLYRLRVHDCYVPPSIYSVYRRQALERDTFDFQHLMETHLRRPFPGSGWAKDPTQARAHGNTLDGFFGRIRKWFRGPEA
;
A
#
# COMPACT_ATOMS: atom_id res chain seq x y z
N MET A 1 36.72 3.63 -62.32
CA MET A 1 37.48 3.59 -61.06
C MET A 1 36.84 4.56 -60.08
N MET A 2 36.59 4.09 -58.85
CA MET A 2 36.40 4.82 -57.57
C MET A 2 35.23 5.84 -57.51
N ASN A 3 34.11 5.59 -56.85
CA ASN A 3 33.81 5.20 -55.45
C ASN A 3 33.90 6.36 -54.43
N GLN A 4 32.73 6.63 -53.84
CA GLN A 4 32.45 7.02 -52.44
C GLN A 4 33.27 8.15 -51.79
N ASN A 5 32.59 9.26 -51.49
CA ASN A 5 32.52 9.85 -50.13
C ASN A 5 31.69 11.15 -50.13
N ALA A 6 30.50 11.10 -49.53
CA ALA A 6 29.93 12.23 -48.82
C ALA A 6 29.02 11.67 -47.72
N ALA A 7 29.48 11.77 -46.49
CA ALA A 7 28.75 11.40 -45.28
C ALA A 7 28.13 12.65 -44.63
N SER A 8 26.86 12.51 -44.27
CA SER A 8 26.10 13.10 -43.14
C SER A 8 25.73 14.59 -43.15
N PRO A 9 24.67 15.02 -42.41
CA PRO A 9 23.76 14.28 -41.51
C PRO A 9 22.24 14.57 -41.72
N SER A 10 21.37 13.64 -41.29
CA SER A 10 20.11 13.84 -40.54
C SER A 10 19.01 12.86 -40.98
N GLU A 11 18.88 11.75 -40.27
CA GLU A 11 17.63 10.99 -40.15
C GLU A 11 17.79 10.07 -38.92
N ARG A 12 17.64 10.69 -37.74
CA ARG A 12 17.09 10.03 -36.55
C ARG A 12 15.66 10.54 -36.45
N ASP A 13 14.72 9.62 -36.43
CA ASP A 13 13.29 9.73 -36.07
C ASP A 13 12.51 8.85 -37.07
N GLY A 14 11.70 7.87 -36.72
CA GLY A 14 11.27 7.33 -35.45
C GLY A 14 10.40 6.15 -35.82
N ASP A 15 10.72 4.94 -35.35
CA ASP A 15 9.98 3.73 -35.70
C ASP A 15 9.64 2.93 -34.43
N ASN A 16 9.01 3.62 -33.47
CA ASN A 16 8.49 3.02 -32.23
C ASN A 16 6.96 3.17 -32.07
N THR A 17 6.25 3.70 -33.07
CA THR A 17 4.77 3.80 -33.06
C THR A 17 4.08 2.54 -33.59
N ARG A 18 4.82 1.46 -33.87
CA ARG A 18 4.29 0.23 -34.50
C ARG A 18 4.12 -0.99 -33.60
N PHE A 19 4.38 -0.89 -32.29
CA PHE A 19 4.28 -2.04 -31.37
C PHE A 19 3.16 -1.99 -30.31
N LEU A 20 2.34 -0.92 -30.28
CA LEU A 20 1.27 -0.81 -29.28
C LEU A 20 -0.15 -0.54 -29.82
N SER A 21 -0.37 -0.45 -31.15
CA SER A 21 -1.73 -0.22 -31.69
C SER A 21 -2.36 -1.41 -32.44
N SER A 22 -1.61 -2.48 -32.74
CA SER A 22 -2.11 -3.61 -33.55
C SER A 22 -2.73 -4.76 -32.76
N THR A 23 -2.65 -4.77 -31.43
CA THR A 23 -3.24 -5.83 -30.58
C THR A 23 -4.62 -5.50 -30.02
N PHE A 24 -5.05 -4.23 -30.07
CA PHE A 24 -6.32 -3.80 -29.47
C PHE A 24 -7.50 -3.67 -30.45
N HIS A 25 -7.28 -3.79 -31.77
CA HIS A 25 -8.30 -3.46 -32.79
C HIS A 25 -8.82 -4.64 -33.63
N SER A 26 -8.44 -5.90 -33.40
CA SER A 26 -8.85 -6.99 -34.30
C SER A 26 -9.89 -7.97 -33.74
N HIS A 27 -10.22 -7.96 -32.45
CA HIS A 27 -11.18 -8.93 -31.88
C HIS A 27 -12.07 -8.28 -30.84
N MET A 28 -13.06 -7.49 -31.26
CA MET A 28 -14.25 -7.21 -30.45
C MET A 28 -15.21 -8.40 -30.64
N PRO A 29 -15.39 -9.31 -29.66
CA PRO A 29 -16.57 -10.15 -29.64
C PRO A 29 -17.79 -9.23 -29.59
N THR A 30 -18.90 -9.60 -30.25
CA THR A 30 -20.17 -8.88 -30.06
C THR A 30 -20.45 -8.70 -28.56
N LEU A 31 -21.09 -7.60 -28.13
CA LEU A 31 -21.40 -7.35 -26.71
C LEU A 31 -21.96 -8.59 -26.02
N ARG A 32 -22.81 -9.35 -26.73
CA ARG A 32 -23.34 -10.65 -26.29
C ARG A 32 -22.26 -11.70 -26.02
N ALA A 33 -21.31 -11.90 -26.93
CA ALA A 33 -20.19 -12.83 -26.72
C ALA A 33 -19.28 -12.39 -25.56
N ARG A 34 -19.10 -11.08 -25.35
CA ARG A 34 -18.40 -10.54 -24.18
C ARG A 34 -19.13 -10.89 -22.88
N PHE A 35 -20.44 -10.68 -22.82
CA PHE A 35 -21.29 -11.07 -21.68
C PHE A 35 -21.33 -12.58 -21.44
N ASP A 36 -21.41 -13.40 -22.50
CA ASP A 36 -21.42 -14.86 -22.39
C ASP A 36 -20.08 -15.36 -21.83
N ARG A 37 -18.95 -14.77 -22.26
CA ARG A 37 -17.62 -15.05 -21.68
C ARG A 37 -17.57 -14.68 -20.20
N TYR A 38 -18.03 -13.50 -19.82
CA TYR A 38 -18.03 -13.04 -18.42
C TYR A 38 -18.90 -13.93 -17.54
N ASN A 39 -20.09 -14.31 -18.02
CA ASN A 39 -20.98 -15.23 -17.30
C ASN A 39 -20.35 -16.62 -17.13
N ARG A 40 -19.63 -17.14 -18.13
CA ARG A 40 -18.89 -18.40 -18.02
C ARG A 40 -17.78 -18.29 -16.96
N ILE A 41 -16.94 -17.26 -17.03
CA ILE A 41 -15.83 -17.07 -16.09
C ILE A 41 -16.35 -16.93 -14.66
N LEU A 42 -17.42 -16.15 -14.46
CA LEU A 42 -18.04 -15.98 -13.16
C LEU A 42 -18.53 -17.30 -12.57
N LYS A 43 -19.17 -18.16 -13.37
CA LYS A 43 -19.79 -19.41 -12.89
C LYS A 43 -18.79 -20.55 -12.71
N SER A 44 -17.83 -20.68 -13.62
CA SER A 44 -16.99 -21.87 -13.71
C SER A 44 -15.55 -21.58 -14.16
N GLY A 45 -15.13 -20.32 -14.16
CA GLY A 45 -13.76 -19.95 -14.48
C GLY A 45 -12.78 -20.40 -13.41
N THR A 46 -11.54 -20.66 -13.81
CA THR A 46 -10.43 -20.88 -12.87
C THR A 46 -10.13 -19.61 -12.08
N ALA A 47 -9.35 -19.73 -11.00
CA ALA A 47 -8.88 -18.55 -10.25
C ALA A 47 -8.15 -17.55 -11.17
N ASP A 48 -7.27 -18.06 -12.04
CA ASP A 48 -6.47 -17.23 -12.95
C ASP A 48 -7.37 -16.52 -13.99
N GLU A 49 -8.34 -17.23 -14.57
CA GLU A 49 -9.31 -16.62 -15.50
C GLU A 49 -10.13 -15.50 -14.84
N LYS A 50 -10.45 -15.65 -13.54
CA LYS A 50 -11.19 -14.64 -12.77
C LYS A 50 -10.31 -13.44 -12.43
N LEU A 51 -9.03 -13.64 -12.09
CA LEU A 51 -8.08 -12.56 -11.83
C LEU A 51 -7.77 -11.77 -13.10
N ASP A 52 -7.54 -12.45 -14.23
CA ASP A 52 -7.37 -11.83 -15.53
C ASP A 52 -8.59 -10.98 -15.92
N LEU A 53 -9.80 -11.46 -15.59
CA LEU A 53 -11.02 -10.70 -15.84
C LEU A 53 -11.11 -9.45 -14.96
N ILE A 54 -10.68 -9.49 -13.70
CA ILE A 54 -10.62 -8.28 -12.85
C ILE A 54 -9.67 -7.26 -13.48
N GLN A 55 -8.48 -7.70 -13.91
CA GLN A 55 -7.50 -6.84 -14.58
C GLN A 55 -8.09 -6.24 -15.87
N GLU A 56 -8.70 -7.06 -16.73
CA GLU A 56 -9.33 -6.63 -17.98
C GLU A 56 -10.42 -5.56 -17.75
N LEU A 57 -11.25 -5.73 -16.71
CA LEU A 57 -12.31 -4.78 -16.37
C LEU A 57 -11.74 -3.45 -15.82
N ARG A 58 -10.71 -3.50 -14.97
CA ARG A 58 -10.00 -2.31 -14.48
C ARG A 58 -9.39 -1.52 -15.64
N ASP A 59 -8.64 -2.21 -16.50
CA ASP A 59 -7.92 -1.58 -17.62
C ASP A 59 -8.90 -1.01 -18.65
N TYR A 60 -10.04 -1.67 -18.86
CA TYR A 60 -11.14 -1.13 -19.67
C TYR A 60 -11.71 0.17 -19.09
N ILE A 61 -12.02 0.21 -17.79
CA ILE A 61 -12.52 1.42 -17.13
C ILE A 61 -11.50 2.56 -17.24
N PHE A 62 -10.21 2.29 -17.03
CA PHE A 62 -9.17 3.30 -17.18
C PHE A 62 -9.08 3.82 -18.61
N ALA A 63 -9.07 2.94 -19.60
CA ALA A 63 -9.00 3.35 -21.00
C ALA A 63 -10.21 4.19 -21.43
N GLU A 64 -11.42 3.88 -20.95
CA GLU A 64 -12.61 4.67 -21.27
C GLU A 64 -12.63 6.00 -20.53
N GLU A 65 -12.25 6.04 -19.26
CA GLU A 65 -12.23 7.28 -18.47
C GLU A 65 -11.12 8.22 -18.95
N GLU A 66 -9.97 7.68 -19.35
CA GLU A 66 -8.85 8.43 -19.92
C GLU A 66 -9.26 9.18 -21.20
N LYS A 67 -10.03 8.54 -22.10
CA LYS A 67 -10.57 9.18 -23.31
C LYS A 67 -11.48 10.37 -23.00
N ILE A 68 -12.21 10.31 -21.89
CA ILE A 68 -13.13 11.37 -21.47
C ILE A 68 -12.37 12.53 -20.84
N LEU A 69 -11.38 12.23 -20.00
CA LEU A 69 -10.57 13.23 -19.29
C LEU A 69 -9.54 13.91 -20.20
N PHE A 70 -9.00 13.18 -21.17
CA PHE A 70 -7.96 13.64 -22.09
C PHE A 70 -8.42 13.49 -23.56
N PRO A 71 -9.48 14.20 -23.98
CA PRO A 71 -10.06 14.01 -25.31
C PRO A 71 -9.16 14.48 -26.47
N ASN A 72 -8.14 15.30 -26.18
CA ASN A 72 -7.30 15.98 -27.16
C ASN A 72 -5.79 15.83 -26.91
N GLY A 73 -5.36 14.91 -26.04
CA GLY A 73 -3.95 14.76 -25.71
C GLY A 73 -3.63 13.40 -25.08
N ASP A 74 -2.34 13.09 -25.02
CA ASP A 74 -1.87 11.89 -24.34
C ASP A 74 -2.03 12.06 -22.83
N ALA A 75 -2.67 11.11 -22.16
CA ALA A 75 -2.75 11.13 -20.73
C ALA A 75 -1.37 10.85 -20.12
N PRO A 76 -0.97 11.53 -19.03
CA PRO A 76 0.25 11.20 -18.33
C PRO A 76 0.22 9.72 -17.90
N GLU A 77 1.34 9.03 -18.08
CA GLU A 77 1.45 7.64 -17.67
C GLU A 77 1.07 7.47 -16.18
N GLY A 78 0.23 6.50 -15.89
CA GLY A 78 -0.24 6.21 -14.53
C GLY A 78 -1.29 7.17 -13.96
N ILE A 79 -1.76 8.19 -14.69
CA ILE A 79 -2.70 9.20 -14.15
C ILE A 79 -4.01 8.59 -13.62
N MET A 80 -4.48 7.50 -14.25
CA MET A 80 -5.72 6.83 -13.87
C MET A 80 -5.64 6.07 -12.54
N TRP A 81 -4.44 5.82 -12.02
CA TRP A 81 -4.25 5.21 -10.71
C TRP A 81 -4.58 6.15 -9.55
N GLN A 82 -4.62 7.46 -9.84
CA GLN A 82 -4.76 8.52 -8.84
C GLN A 82 -5.96 9.42 -9.11
N THR A 83 -6.52 9.34 -10.31
CA THR A 83 -7.67 10.16 -10.72
C THR A 83 -8.95 9.41 -10.41
N PRO A 84 -9.85 9.94 -9.56
CA PRO A 84 -11.11 9.28 -9.26
C PRO A 84 -11.92 9.03 -10.54
N VAL A 85 -12.41 7.80 -10.69
CA VAL A 85 -13.29 7.41 -11.80
C VAL A 85 -14.74 7.80 -11.47
N ASP A 86 -15.47 8.32 -12.46
CA ASP A 86 -16.93 8.44 -12.37
C ASP A 86 -17.60 7.06 -12.50
N GLU A 87 -17.67 6.35 -11.37
CA GLU A 87 -18.18 4.98 -11.28
C GLU A 87 -19.62 4.81 -11.80
N SER A 88 -20.41 5.89 -11.91
CA SER A 88 -21.79 5.85 -12.41
C SER A 88 -21.89 5.37 -13.86
N ARG A 89 -20.79 5.48 -14.63
CA ARG A 89 -20.71 5.06 -16.05
C ARG A 89 -20.41 3.58 -16.23
N TYR A 90 -19.86 2.92 -15.21
CA TYR A 90 -19.29 1.57 -15.30
C TYR A 90 -19.96 0.57 -14.36
N GLY A 91 -21.26 0.76 -14.09
CA GLY A 91 -21.98 -0.01 -13.08
C GLY A 91 -21.98 -1.53 -13.33
N VAL A 92 -21.92 -1.97 -14.59
CA VAL A 92 -21.87 -3.40 -14.93
C VAL A 92 -20.50 -3.99 -14.62
N GLU A 93 -19.43 -3.31 -15.06
CA GLU A 93 -18.04 -3.70 -14.87
C GLU A 93 -17.69 -3.72 -13.38
N ILE A 94 -18.10 -2.70 -12.63
CA ILE A 94 -17.90 -2.60 -11.18
C ILE A 94 -18.63 -3.74 -10.47
N HIS A 95 -19.89 -4.01 -10.82
CA HIS A 95 -20.64 -5.12 -10.23
C HIS A 95 -20.01 -6.48 -10.52
N LEU A 96 -19.48 -6.68 -11.73
CA LEU A 96 -18.74 -7.90 -12.08
C LEU A 96 -17.45 -8.03 -11.27
N MET A 97 -16.64 -6.96 -11.17
CA MET A 97 -15.43 -6.97 -10.34
C MET A 97 -15.75 -7.30 -8.88
N LEU A 98 -16.78 -6.67 -8.30
CA LEU A 98 -17.21 -6.95 -6.92
C LEU A 98 -17.57 -8.43 -6.70
N LYS A 99 -18.28 -9.03 -7.66
CA LYS A 99 -18.60 -10.47 -7.61
C LYS A 99 -17.36 -11.35 -7.71
N LEU A 100 -16.42 -11.03 -8.60
CA LEU A 100 -15.17 -11.78 -8.75
C LEU A 100 -14.30 -11.63 -7.49
N CYS A 101 -14.18 -10.42 -6.92
CA CYS A 101 -13.46 -10.19 -5.68
C CYS A 101 -14.01 -11.02 -4.51
N ALA A 102 -15.32 -11.29 -4.48
CA ALA A 102 -15.94 -12.12 -3.44
C ALA A 102 -15.51 -13.59 -3.49
N ASP A 103 -14.99 -14.08 -4.61
CA ASP A 103 -14.45 -15.45 -4.72
C ASP A 103 -13.05 -15.60 -4.10
N PHE A 104 -12.38 -14.47 -3.81
CA PHE A 104 -11.02 -14.44 -3.28
C PHE A 104 -11.07 -14.05 -1.81
N GLU A 105 -11.21 -15.05 -0.94
CA GLU A 105 -11.20 -14.87 0.51
C GLU A 105 -10.07 -15.65 1.17
N TYR A 106 -9.47 -15.04 2.19
CA TYR A 106 -8.55 -15.74 3.06
C TYR A 106 -9.30 -16.68 4.01
N SER A 107 -8.64 -17.77 4.39
CA SER A 107 -9.14 -18.78 5.31
C SER A 107 -9.53 -18.16 6.67
N GLY A 108 -10.38 -18.88 7.41
CA GLY A 108 -10.72 -18.48 8.78
C GLY A 108 -9.49 -18.51 9.69
N GLU A 109 -8.65 -19.53 9.50
CA GLU A 109 -7.40 -19.76 10.20
C GLU A 109 -6.42 -18.61 9.99
N TYR A 110 -6.20 -18.18 8.74
CA TYR A 110 -5.35 -17.02 8.43
C TYR A 110 -5.87 -15.75 9.11
N ARG A 111 -7.16 -15.45 8.96
CA ARG A 111 -7.76 -14.23 9.56
C ARG A 111 -7.66 -14.22 11.08
N LEU A 112 -7.90 -15.36 11.73
CA LEU A 112 -7.73 -15.48 13.18
C LEU A 112 -6.27 -15.28 13.58
N LYS A 113 -5.33 -15.86 12.83
CA LYS A 113 -3.90 -15.71 13.13
C LYS A 113 -3.40 -14.28 12.92
N MET A 114 -3.86 -13.58 11.88
CA MET A 114 -3.53 -12.16 11.67
C MET A 114 -4.06 -11.28 12.81
N ARG A 115 -5.25 -11.56 13.34
CA ARG A 115 -5.77 -10.87 14.53
C ARG A 115 -4.92 -11.13 15.77
N GLU A 116 -4.49 -12.38 15.98
CA GLU A 116 -3.57 -12.72 17.07
C GLU A 116 -2.24 -11.96 16.94
N ILE A 117 -1.66 -11.92 15.74
CA ILE A 117 -0.43 -11.19 15.46
C ILE A 117 -0.60 -9.68 15.71
N ALA A 118 -1.69 -9.09 15.25
CA ALA A 118 -2.00 -7.68 15.51
C ALA A 118 -2.09 -7.39 17.02
N ASN A 119 -2.77 -8.24 17.79
CA ASN A 119 -2.82 -8.14 19.25
C ASN A 119 -1.40 -8.21 19.87
N ASN A 120 -0.56 -9.13 19.40
CA ASN A 120 0.81 -9.30 19.90
C ASN A 120 1.67 -8.06 19.58
N ILE A 121 1.53 -7.47 18.39
CA ILE A 121 2.20 -6.21 18.03
C ILE A 121 1.74 -5.08 18.93
N ALA A 122 0.42 -4.95 19.17
CA ALA A 122 -0.13 -3.95 20.06
C ALA A 122 0.40 -4.10 21.51
N ILE A 123 0.51 -5.34 22.01
CA ILE A 123 1.12 -5.63 23.32
C ILE A 123 2.59 -5.22 23.35
N ALA A 124 3.37 -5.58 22.33
CA ALA A 124 4.77 -5.21 22.23
C ALA A 124 4.97 -3.69 22.16
N MET A 125 4.11 -2.98 21.43
CA MET A 125 4.09 -1.50 21.40
C MET A 125 3.76 -0.92 22.77
N ALA A 126 2.75 -1.46 23.46
CA ALA A 126 2.36 -1.01 24.78
C ALA A 126 3.45 -1.20 25.83
N ALA A 127 4.32 -2.20 25.67
CA ALA A 127 5.47 -2.44 26.54
C ALA A 127 6.67 -1.52 26.24
N ASP A 128 6.72 -0.89 25.06
CA ASP A 128 7.84 -0.05 24.64
C ASP A 128 7.72 1.38 25.19
N LYS A 129 8.71 1.84 25.94
CA LYS A 129 8.69 3.16 26.58
C LYS A 129 8.70 4.33 25.60
N ASP A 130 9.32 4.18 24.43
CA ASP A 130 9.35 5.24 23.44
C ASP A 130 7.99 5.35 22.74
N MET A 131 7.31 4.22 22.54
CA MET A 131 5.92 4.19 22.05
C MET A 131 4.96 4.85 23.04
N GLN A 132 5.10 4.54 24.33
CA GLN A 132 4.33 5.20 25.39
C GLN A 132 4.57 6.71 25.40
N PHE A 133 5.84 7.13 25.38
CA PHE A 133 6.20 8.55 25.31
C PHE A 133 5.56 9.23 24.09
N ALA A 134 5.67 8.60 22.92
CA ALA A 134 5.16 9.14 21.67
C ALA A 134 3.65 9.28 21.65
N GLN A 135 2.90 8.31 22.20
CA GLN A 135 1.45 8.39 22.28
C GLN A 135 0.98 9.63 23.08
N HIS A 136 1.71 10.01 24.12
CA HIS A 136 1.40 11.20 24.93
C HIS A 136 1.86 12.52 24.30
N ASN A 137 2.98 12.51 23.57
CA ASN A 137 3.68 13.73 23.17
C ASN A 137 3.68 14.00 21.67
N TRP A 138 2.99 13.17 20.87
CA TRP A 138 3.08 13.17 19.41
C TRP A 138 3.02 14.55 18.74
N ASN A 139 2.12 15.42 19.21
CA ASN A 139 1.92 16.75 18.64
C ASN A 139 3.10 17.69 18.92
N GLY A 140 3.84 17.46 20.01
CA GLY A 140 5.04 18.22 20.37
C GLY A 140 6.34 17.60 19.83
N MET A 141 6.28 16.47 19.13
CA MET A 141 7.45 15.80 18.56
C MET A 141 7.82 16.39 17.21
N ASP A 142 9.13 16.59 17.00
CA ASP A 142 9.66 16.94 15.68
C ASP A 142 9.60 15.74 14.72
N MET A 143 9.85 15.99 13.43
CA MET A 143 9.74 14.95 12.40
C MET A 143 10.80 13.85 12.55
N THR A 144 11.99 14.17 13.06
CA THR A 144 13.05 13.19 13.32
C THR A 144 12.62 12.21 14.40
N GLN A 145 12.01 12.72 15.48
CA GLN A 145 11.46 11.92 16.56
C GLN A 145 10.29 11.07 16.07
N LYS A 146 9.34 11.64 15.31
CA LYS A 146 8.23 10.86 14.71
C LYS A 146 8.72 9.72 13.83
N LYS A 147 9.72 9.97 12.96
CA LYS A 147 10.37 8.93 12.15
C LYS A 147 11.04 7.84 12.98
N ALA A 148 11.71 8.21 14.08
CA ALA A 148 12.33 7.23 14.97
C ALA A 148 11.29 6.28 15.58
N ILE A 149 10.13 6.81 15.98
CA ILE A 149 8.99 6.01 16.45
C ILE A 149 8.45 5.10 15.37
N LEU A 150 8.23 5.60 14.15
CA LEU A 150 7.77 4.77 13.03
C LEU A 150 8.74 3.62 12.72
N ARG A 151 10.06 3.87 12.73
CA ARG A 151 11.09 2.82 12.59
C ARG A 151 11.05 1.81 13.73
N LYS A 152 10.75 2.27 14.94
CA LYS A 152 10.62 1.37 16.09
C LYS A 152 9.39 0.48 15.96
N ALA A 153 8.30 1.01 15.43
CA ALA A 153 7.10 0.24 15.12
C ALA A 153 7.37 -0.82 14.06
N GLN A 154 8.08 -0.45 12.98
CA GLN A 154 8.54 -1.40 11.96
C GLN A 154 9.42 -2.51 12.56
N LYS A 155 10.31 -2.19 13.50
CA LYS A 155 11.13 -3.22 14.19
C LYS A 155 10.26 -4.18 14.99
N ILE A 156 9.23 -3.69 15.67
CA ILE A 156 8.27 -4.55 16.38
C ILE A 156 7.55 -5.46 15.40
N HIS A 157 7.11 -4.94 14.25
CA HIS A 157 6.54 -5.77 13.17
C HIS A 157 7.51 -6.87 12.74
N ALA A 158 8.76 -6.54 12.42
CA ALA A 158 9.76 -7.53 12.01
C ALA A 158 10.01 -8.63 13.07
N GLN A 159 9.81 -8.34 14.35
CA GLN A 159 9.98 -9.29 15.45
C GLN A 159 8.74 -10.16 15.71
N VAL A 160 7.54 -9.62 15.49
CA VAL A 160 6.28 -10.22 15.94
C VAL A 160 5.43 -10.74 14.79
N GLN A 161 5.44 -10.06 13.64
CA GLN A 161 4.65 -10.40 12.47
C GLN A 161 5.30 -11.55 11.70
N GLN A 162 4.93 -12.77 12.09
CA GLN A 162 5.41 -13.99 11.46
C GLN A 162 4.31 -15.03 11.30
N LEU A 163 4.38 -15.80 10.21
CA LEU A 163 3.48 -16.92 9.93
C LEU A 163 4.30 -18.07 9.35
N ASP A 164 4.28 -19.24 9.99
CA ASP A 164 5.08 -20.41 9.59
C ASP A 164 6.58 -20.09 9.35
N GLY A 165 7.16 -19.28 10.24
CA GLY A 165 8.55 -18.84 10.12
C GLY A 165 8.81 -17.83 9.01
N ILE A 166 7.79 -17.43 8.24
CA ILE A 166 7.86 -16.36 7.26
C ILE A 166 7.74 -15.01 7.96
N GLN A 167 8.70 -14.13 7.72
CA GLN A 167 8.75 -12.75 8.19
C GLN A 167 9.03 -11.81 7.00
N THR A 168 8.76 -10.52 7.16
CA THR A 168 9.25 -9.51 6.22
C THR A 168 10.78 -9.50 6.24
N GLY A 169 11.41 -9.92 5.12
CA GLY A 169 12.87 -9.90 4.98
C GLY A 169 13.42 -8.48 4.77
N GLN A 170 14.75 -8.32 4.80
CA GLN A 170 15.41 -7.02 4.57
C GLN A 170 15.07 -6.42 3.20
N ASN A 171 14.80 -7.27 2.21
CA ASN A 171 14.51 -6.87 0.83
C ASN A 171 13.05 -6.49 0.59
N ILE A 172 12.16 -6.67 1.58
CA ILE A 172 10.75 -6.24 1.53
C ILE A 172 10.50 -5.36 2.76
N SER A 173 10.50 -4.05 2.56
CA SER A 173 10.45 -3.12 3.70
C SER A 173 9.64 -1.88 3.40
N VAL A 174 9.12 -1.26 4.47
CA VAL A 174 8.57 0.09 4.42
C VAL A 174 9.72 1.08 4.64
N ILE A 175 9.90 2.04 3.73
CA ILE A 175 10.88 3.11 3.88
C ILE A 175 10.15 4.44 4.16
N PHE A 176 10.71 5.23 5.07
CA PHE A 176 10.14 6.51 5.50
C PHE A 176 10.74 7.68 4.74
N ASN A 177 10.04 8.14 3.70
CA ASN A 177 10.48 9.26 2.85
C ASN A 177 9.87 10.57 3.34
N ASN A 178 10.49 11.70 3.00
CA ASN A 178 9.99 13.03 3.37
C ASN A 178 9.96 13.90 2.12
N GLU A 179 8.97 13.66 1.28
CA GLU A 179 8.85 14.31 -0.02
C GLU A 179 7.60 15.17 -0.06
N ALA A 180 7.80 16.47 -0.29
CA ALA A 180 6.72 17.41 -0.55
C ALA A 180 6.17 17.14 -1.96
N ARG A 181 4.88 16.83 -2.08
CA ARG A 181 4.21 16.65 -3.39
C ARG A 181 3.07 17.65 -3.54
N ALA A 182 3.15 18.48 -4.58
CA ALA A 182 2.07 19.32 -5.06
C ALA A 182 1.30 18.60 -6.19
N LEU A 183 -0.01 18.87 -6.29
CA LEU A 183 -0.82 18.63 -7.46
C LEU A 183 -0.28 19.44 -8.66
N PRO A 184 -0.63 19.08 -9.90
CA PRO A 184 -0.21 19.83 -11.11
C PRO A 184 -0.61 21.30 -11.12
N ASP A 185 -1.66 21.68 -10.37
CA ASP A 185 -2.11 23.06 -10.19
C ASP A 185 -1.37 23.82 -9.06
N GLY A 186 -0.35 23.19 -8.48
CA GLY A 186 0.44 23.74 -7.37
C GLY A 186 -0.24 23.62 -6.00
N GLN A 187 -1.46 23.10 -5.91
CA GLN A 187 -2.11 22.85 -4.62
C GLN A 187 -1.49 21.65 -3.92
N HIS A 188 -1.50 21.62 -2.59
CA HIS A 188 -1.05 20.45 -1.85
C HIS A 188 -1.91 19.24 -2.22
N ASN A 189 -1.31 18.05 -2.42
CA ASN A 189 -2.09 16.80 -2.49
C ASN A 189 -2.09 16.12 -1.11
N PRO A 190 -3.12 16.35 -0.27
CA PRO A 190 -3.21 15.78 1.08
C PRO A 190 -3.50 14.27 1.10
N GLN A 191 -3.80 13.66 -0.06
CA GLN A 191 -4.15 12.25 -0.23
C GLN A 191 -2.97 11.38 -0.70
N PHE A 192 -1.78 11.95 -0.93
CA PHE A 192 -0.54 11.18 -1.20
C PHE A 192 -0.03 10.47 0.07
N GLY A 193 -0.85 9.58 0.61
CA GLY A 193 -0.47 8.55 1.57
C GLY A 193 -0.01 7.26 0.91
N TYR A 194 -0.03 7.17 -0.43
CA TYR A 194 0.33 5.94 -1.12
C TYR A 194 1.81 5.64 -0.99
N ALA A 195 2.09 4.48 -0.44
CA ALA A 195 3.36 3.85 -0.61
C ALA A 195 3.50 3.31 -2.03
N SER A 196 4.40 3.91 -2.80
CA SER A 196 4.87 3.25 -4.01
C SER A 196 5.54 1.94 -3.59
N HIS A 197 5.15 0.84 -4.21
CA HIS A 197 5.90 -0.41 -4.10
C HIS A 197 6.92 -0.43 -5.24
N SER A 198 8.09 -1.02 -5.05
CA SER A 198 9.07 -1.03 -6.13
C SER A 198 8.92 -2.17 -7.14
N ASP A 199 9.65 -1.98 -8.24
CA ASP A 199 9.82 -2.85 -9.40
C ASP A 199 10.47 -4.21 -9.15
N SER A 200 11.03 -4.52 -7.98
CA SER A 200 11.73 -5.81 -7.82
C SER A 200 10.80 -7.00 -7.56
N LEU A 201 9.67 -6.85 -6.87
CA LEU A 201 8.65 -7.92 -6.87
C LEU A 201 7.97 -8.01 -8.24
N HIS A 202 7.85 -6.89 -8.95
CA HIS A 202 7.36 -6.85 -10.33
C HIS A 202 8.23 -7.64 -11.29
N SER A 203 9.54 -7.46 -11.23
CA SER A 203 10.49 -8.25 -12.05
C SER A 203 10.54 -9.72 -11.63
N ILE A 204 10.42 -10.04 -10.34
CA ILE A 204 10.35 -11.44 -9.86
C ILE A 204 9.06 -12.13 -10.32
N PHE A 205 7.92 -11.46 -10.24
CA PHE A 205 6.61 -12.01 -10.60
C PHE A 205 6.19 -11.72 -12.04
N ASN A 206 7.02 -11.02 -12.82
CA ASN A 206 6.71 -10.53 -14.17
C ASN A 206 5.38 -9.75 -14.26
N SER A 207 5.06 -8.94 -13.24
CA SER A 207 3.82 -8.15 -13.17
C SER A 207 4.11 -6.64 -13.18
N LYS A 208 3.22 -5.78 -13.70
CA LYS A 208 3.42 -4.32 -13.77
C LYS A 208 2.78 -3.54 -12.60
N ALA A 209 2.35 -4.25 -11.56
CA ALA A 209 1.17 -3.89 -10.77
C ALA A 209 1.26 -2.81 -9.68
N LEU A 210 2.43 -2.32 -9.27
CA LEU A 210 2.52 -1.43 -8.10
C LEU A 210 3.67 -0.40 -8.19
N GLY A 211 4.26 -0.26 -9.37
CA GLY A 211 5.36 0.68 -9.61
C GLY A 211 4.90 2.09 -9.95
N TRP A 212 4.08 2.76 -9.12
CA TRP A 212 3.77 4.18 -9.35
C TRP A 212 3.75 5.00 -8.07
N MET A 213 4.94 5.44 -7.65
CA MET A 213 5.32 6.86 -7.48
C MET A 213 6.69 7.05 -6.80
N PHE A 214 7.72 7.28 -7.62
CA PHE A 214 9.16 7.46 -7.34
C PHE A 214 10.00 6.18 -7.38
N GLY A 215 10.93 6.16 -8.34
CA GLY A 215 11.80 5.02 -8.64
C GLY A 215 12.89 4.80 -7.60
N THR A 216 12.97 3.56 -7.14
CA THR A 216 14.18 2.93 -6.58
C THR A 216 14.13 1.42 -6.84
N PRO A 217 15.27 0.73 -7.01
CA PRO A 217 15.32 -0.65 -7.50
C PRO A 217 15.18 -1.80 -6.46
N ASP A 218 14.57 -1.61 -5.27
CA ASP A 218 14.40 -2.65 -4.22
C ASP A 218 12.96 -2.70 -3.69
N SER A 219 12.37 -3.85 -3.29
CA SER A 219 10.91 -4.06 -3.04
C SER A 219 10.40 -3.28 -1.83
N VAL A 220 10.33 -1.98 -2.03
CA VAL A 220 10.20 -0.98 -0.99
C VAL A 220 8.83 -0.35 -1.10
N ILE A 221 8.17 -0.23 0.04
CA ILE A 221 6.90 0.45 0.24
C ILE A 221 7.22 1.84 0.83
N ASN A 222 7.07 2.91 0.04
CA ASN A 222 7.47 4.26 0.45
C ASN A 222 6.40 4.99 1.30
N TYR A 223 6.49 4.91 2.61
CA TYR A 223 5.62 5.69 3.50
C TYR A 223 6.06 7.17 3.56
N ASN A 224 5.23 8.07 3.02
CA ASN A 224 5.54 9.51 3.05
C ASN A 224 5.30 10.12 4.43
N THR A 225 6.37 10.53 5.09
CA THR A 225 6.36 11.19 6.40
C THR A 225 6.28 12.73 6.33
N HIS A 226 6.11 13.32 5.15
CA HIS A 226 6.04 14.78 5.00
C HIS A 226 4.94 15.38 5.90
N PRO A 227 5.15 16.56 6.52
CA PRO A 227 4.14 17.22 7.34
C PRO A 227 2.82 17.52 6.62
N ASP A 228 2.79 17.50 5.29
CA ASP A 228 1.53 17.67 4.54
C ASP A 228 0.69 16.39 4.47
N ASN A 229 1.28 15.23 4.75
CA ASN A 229 0.56 13.98 4.83
C ASN A 229 -0.48 14.08 5.97
N SER A 230 -1.76 13.89 5.63
CA SER A 230 -2.87 13.96 6.58
C SER A 230 -2.71 12.97 7.75
N PHE A 231 -2.10 11.81 7.52
CA PHE A 231 -1.82 10.83 8.58
C PHE A 231 -0.76 11.33 9.57
N MET A 232 0.30 12.00 9.09
CA MET A 232 1.37 12.54 9.93
C MET A 232 1.00 13.80 10.70
N ARG A 233 0.06 14.59 10.17
CA ARG A 233 -0.60 15.70 10.88
C ARG A 233 -1.58 15.23 11.93
N GLY A 234 -2.15 14.03 11.74
CA GLY A 234 -3.00 13.38 12.71
C GLY A 234 -2.27 13.02 14.00
N GLY A 235 -3.01 12.39 14.92
CA GLY A 235 -2.46 11.89 16.17
C GLY A 235 -1.61 10.63 15.98
N PHE A 236 -0.92 10.23 17.05
CA PHE A 236 -0.10 9.01 17.12
C PHE A 236 -0.79 7.78 16.49
N ALA A 237 -2.04 7.53 16.88
CA ALA A 237 -2.80 6.38 16.39
C ALA A 237 -3.06 6.44 14.87
N THR A 238 -3.30 7.62 14.32
CA THR A 238 -3.56 7.81 12.88
C THR A 238 -2.31 7.60 12.03
N ALA A 239 -1.18 8.16 12.46
CA ALA A 239 0.10 7.98 11.77
C ALA A 239 0.53 6.50 11.77
N LEU A 240 0.45 5.86 12.93
CA LEU A 240 0.77 4.43 13.08
C LEU A 240 -0.23 3.55 12.32
N SER A 241 -1.53 3.86 12.34
CA SER A 241 -2.58 3.16 11.57
C SER A 241 -2.22 3.05 10.08
N ALA A 242 -1.86 4.16 9.43
CA ALA A 242 -1.42 4.13 8.04
C ALA A 242 -0.12 3.34 7.86
N MET A 243 0.82 3.40 8.81
CA MET A 243 2.04 2.59 8.74
C MET A 243 1.74 1.09 8.88
N HIS A 244 0.77 0.69 9.72
CA HIS A 244 0.34 -0.70 9.87
C HIS A 244 -0.28 -1.27 8.60
N HIS A 245 -1.05 -0.46 7.87
CA HIS A 245 -1.57 -0.81 6.55
C HIS A 245 -0.43 -1.22 5.61
N GLU A 246 0.60 -0.37 5.52
CA GLU A 246 1.75 -0.60 4.66
C GLU A 246 2.63 -1.79 5.10
N GLN A 247 2.77 -2.01 6.42
CA GLN A 247 3.45 -3.22 6.91
C GLN A 247 2.68 -4.50 6.58
N GLN A 248 1.34 -4.46 6.56
CA GLN A 248 0.56 -5.61 6.14
C GLN A 248 0.78 -5.92 4.66
N HIS A 249 0.86 -4.90 3.79
CA HIS A 249 1.25 -5.10 2.39
C HIS A 249 2.68 -5.66 2.24
N ALA A 250 3.63 -5.22 3.06
CA ALA A 250 4.98 -5.79 3.09
C ALA A 250 4.94 -7.27 3.47
N PHE A 251 4.16 -7.62 4.49
CA PHE A 251 4.02 -9.00 4.97
C PHE A 251 3.33 -9.91 3.94
N GLN A 252 2.23 -9.44 3.35
CA GLN A 252 1.55 -10.11 2.23
C GLN A 252 2.51 -10.42 1.08
N SER A 253 3.42 -9.48 0.78
CA SER A 253 4.43 -9.65 -0.25
C SER A 253 5.50 -10.68 0.13
N ALA A 254 5.91 -10.73 1.40
CA ALA A 254 6.81 -11.76 1.91
C ALA A 254 6.18 -13.16 1.86
N MET A 255 4.88 -13.28 2.13
CA MET A 255 4.12 -14.52 2.01
C MET A 255 4.03 -15.00 0.55
N ALA A 256 3.73 -14.09 -0.39
CA ALA A 256 3.70 -14.41 -1.82
C ALA A 256 5.08 -14.89 -2.32
N LEU A 257 6.15 -14.22 -1.91
CA LEU A 257 7.52 -14.61 -2.28
C LEU A 257 7.88 -15.97 -1.67
N ALA A 258 7.54 -16.21 -0.41
CA ALA A 258 7.79 -17.50 0.24
C ALA A 258 7.04 -18.66 -0.44
N TYR A 259 5.83 -18.42 -0.93
CA TYR A 259 5.09 -19.39 -1.74
C TYR A 259 5.83 -19.70 -3.06
N PHE A 260 6.22 -18.66 -3.81
CA PHE A 260 6.96 -18.80 -5.06
C PHE A 260 8.27 -19.59 -4.88
N GLU A 261 9.01 -19.29 -3.81
CA GLU A 261 10.27 -19.95 -3.45
C GLU A 261 10.08 -21.33 -2.82
N LYS A 262 8.84 -21.82 -2.71
CA LYS A 262 8.48 -23.12 -2.11
C LYS A 262 8.95 -23.26 -0.66
N ARG A 263 9.00 -22.14 0.08
CA ARG A 263 9.38 -22.10 1.51
C ARG A 263 8.22 -22.36 2.46
N ILE A 264 6.98 -22.42 1.95
CA ILE A 264 5.79 -22.76 2.72
C ILE A 264 5.46 -24.23 2.46
N ASP A 265 5.39 -25.02 3.53
CA ASP A 265 5.01 -26.44 3.47
C ASP A 265 3.59 -26.57 2.87
N PRO A 266 3.36 -27.42 1.85
CA PRO A 266 2.01 -27.75 1.36
C PRO A 266 1.02 -28.22 2.44
N ALA A 267 1.51 -28.77 3.56
CA ALA A 267 0.69 -29.15 4.70
C ALA A 267 0.34 -27.98 5.63
N SER A 268 0.93 -26.79 5.43
CA SER A 268 0.60 -25.58 6.19
C SER A 268 -0.89 -25.24 6.03
N PRO A 269 -1.59 -24.85 7.13
CA PRO A 269 -2.95 -24.34 7.04
C PRO A 269 -3.05 -23.03 6.24
N TYR A 270 -1.94 -22.33 6.02
CA TYR A 270 -1.88 -21.04 5.31
C TYR A 270 -1.38 -21.18 3.87
N TYR A 271 -1.10 -22.40 3.39
CA TYR A 271 -0.56 -22.62 2.04
C TYR A 271 -1.47 -22.03 0.95
N LYS A 272 -2.78 -22.21 1.08
CA LYS A 272 -3.77 -21.68 0.11
C LYS A 272 -3.92 -20.16 0.18
N ASP A 273 -3.73 -19.56 1.34
CA ASP A 273 -3.73 -18.10 1.49
C ASP A 273 -2.49 -17.48 0.83
N ALA A 274 -1.32 -18.12 1.01
CA ALA A 274 -0.09 -17.70 0.36
C ALA A 274 -0.13 -17.92 -1.17
N GLU A 275 -0.75 -19.02 -1.64
CA GLU A 275 -1.04 -19.24 -3.05
C GLU A 275 -1.92 -18.13 -3.63
N LEU A 276 -2.98 -17.74 -2.91
CA LEU A 276 -3.85 -16.65 -3.32
C LEU A 276 -3.08 -15.32 -3.40
N LEU A 277 -2.29 -14.97 -2.37
CA LEU A 277 -1.43 -13.78 -2.38
C LEU A 277 -0.48 -13.75 -3.57
N TYR A 278 0.16 -14.88 -3.86
CA TYR A 278 1.02 -15.03 -5.02
C TYR A 278 0.25 -14.79 -6.33
N ARG A 279 -0.90 -15.44 -6.53
CA ARG A 279 -1.72 -15.28 -7.74
C ARG A 279 -2.19 -13.82 -7.91
N LEU A 280 -2.66 -13.18 -6.84
CA LEU A 280 -3.08 -11.78 -6.85
C LEU A 280 -1.93 -10.84 -7.31
N ARG A 281 -0.68 -11.16 -6.95
CA ARG A 281 0.51 -10.39 -7.33
C ARG A 281 0.99 -10.67 -8.76
N VAL A 282 0.92 -11.92 -9.21
CA VAL A 282 1.32 -12.32 -10.58
C VAL A 282 0.37 -11.75 -11.62
N HIS A 283 -0.94 -11.78 -11.36
CA HIS A 283 -1.97 -11.35 -12.32
C HIS A 283 -2.19 -9.84 -12.37
N ASP A 284 -1.43 -9.02 -11.62
CA ASP A 284 -1.64 -7.57 -11.60
C ASP A 284 -3.13 -7.19 -11.40
N CYS A 285 -3.83 -7.91 -10.52
CA CYS A 285 -5.27 -7.74 -10.36
C CYS A 285 -5.62 -6.66 -9.33
N TYR A 286 -4.64 -5.83 -8.94
CA TYR A 286 -4.84 -4.78 -7.95
C TYR A 286 -5.71 -3.68 -8.55
N VAL A 287 -6.86 -3.43 -7.93
CA VAL A 287 -7.75 -2.33 -8.31
C VAL A 287 -7.42 -1.13 -7.42
N PRO A 288 -6.87 -0.03 -7.94
CA PRO A 288 -6.43 1.09 -7.11
C PRO A 288 -7.61 1.92 -6.57
N PRO A 289 -7.36 2.85 -5.63
CA PRO A 289 -8.38 3.74 -5.05
C PRO A 289 -9.19 4.58 -6.02
N SER A 290 -8.73 4.74 -7.27
CA SER A 290 -9.48 5.46 -8.30
C SER A 290 -10.83 4.80 -8.63
N ILE A 291 -10.94 3.49 -8.40
CA ILE A 291 -12.21 2.73 -8.42
C ILE A 291 -12.55 2.35 -6.97
N TYR A 292 -12.97 3.36 -6.20
CA TYR A 292 -13.11 3.31 -4.75
C TYR A 292 -14.03 2.18 -4.25
N SER A 293 -15.15 1.93 -4.93
CA SER A 293 -16.10 0.90 -4.50
C SER A 293 -15.51 -0.51 -4.50
N VAL A 294 -14.59 -0.80 -5.41
CA VAL A 294 -13.90 -2.09 -5.52
C VAL A 294 -12.64 -2.12 -4.67
N TYR A 295 -11.91 -1.00 -4.63
CA TYR A 295 -10.62 -0.88 -3.94
C TYR A 295 -10.60 -1.54 -2.56
N ARG A 296 -11.57 -1.22 -1.69
CA ARG A 296 -11.62 -1.75 -0.31
C ARG A 296 -12.23 -3.15 -0.17
N ARG A 297 -12.69 -3.74 -1.28
CA ARG A 297 -13.38 -5.04 -1.30
C ARG A 297 -12.48 -6.17 -1.79
N GLN A 298 -11.42 -5.85 -2.54
CA GLN A 298 -10.44 -6.86 -2.96
C GLN A 298 -9.67 -7.43 -1.76
N ALA A 299 -9.24 -8.69 -1.89
CA ALA A 299 -8.64 -9.45 -0.79
C ALA A 299 -7.45 -8.72 -0.13
N LEU A 300 -6.51 -8.22 -0.94
CA LEU A 300 -5.30 -7.52 -0.47
C LEU A 300 -5.64 -6.36 0.47
N GLU A 301 -6.54 -5.48 0.02
CA GLU A 301 -6.90 -4.26 0.74
C GLU A 301 -7.85 -4.52 1.91
N ARG A 302 -8.79 -5.47 1.77
CA ARG A 302 -9.65 -5.85 2.88
C ARG A 302 -8.83 -6.34 4.08
N ASP A 303 -7.81 -7.16 3.83
CA ASP A 303 -6.91 -7.65 4.88
C ASP A 303 -6.05 -6.52 5.50
N THR A 304 -5.50 -5.61 4.69
CA THR A 304 -4.75 -4.46 5.21
C THR A 304 -5.63 -3.50 6.01
N PHE A 305 -6.85 -3.23 5.57
CA PHE A 305 -7.81 -2.41 6.31
C PHE A 305 -8.30 -3.08 7.60
N ASP A 306 -8.55 -4.39 7.59
CA ASP A 306 -8.93 -5.12 8.81
C ASP A 306 -7.80 -5.08 9.84
N PHE A 307 -6.56 -5.30 9.40
CA PHE A 307 -5.38 -5.22 10.25
C PHE A 307 -5.16 -3.80 10.79
N GLN A 308 -5.22 -2.80 9.89
CA GLN A 308 -5.12 -1.39 10.22
C GLN A 308 -6.17 -0.97 11.25
N HIS A 309 -7.44 -1.35 11.04
CA HIS A 309 -8.54 -0.98 11.91
C HIS A 309 -8.38 -1.57 13.32
N LEU A 310 -7.94 -2.84 13.40
CA LEU A 310 -7.64 -3.48 14.67
C LEU A 310 -6.51 -2.76 15.40
N MET A 311 -5.40 -2.49 14.72
CA MET A 311 -4.27 -1.76 15.29
C MET A 311 -4.67 -0.36 15.76
N GLU A 312 -5.40 0.39 14.94
CA GLU A 312 -5.88 1.72 15.31
C GLU A 312 -6.77 1.68 16.56
N THR A 313 -7.62 0.66 16.68
CA THR A 313 -8.46 0.45 17.87
C THR A 313 -7.62 0.24 19.13
N HIS A 314 -6.53 -0.51 19.04
CA HIS A 314 -5.59 -0.66 20.16
C HIS A 314 -4.87 0.64 20.50
N LEU A 315 -4.40 1.38 19.49
CA LEU A 315 -3.59 2.58 19.67
C LEU A 315 -4.37 3.82 20.11
N ARG A 316 -5.69 3.85 19.87
CA ARG A 316 -6.59 4.90 20.38
C ARG A 316 -6.73 4.86 21.90
N ARG A 317 -6.51 3.70 22.52
CA ARG A 317 -6.49 3.57 23.98
C ARG A 317 -5.10 3.94 24.49
N PRO A 318 -4.99 4.79 25.53
CA PRO A 318 -3.71 5.04 26.18
C PRO A 318 -3.07 3.73 26.61
N PHE A 319 -1.77 3.56 26.33
CA PHE A 319 -1.04 2.39 26.76
C PHE A 319 -1.03 2.29 28.29
N PRO A 320 -1.23 1.09 28.86
CA PRO A 320 -1.21 0.91 30.30
C PRO A 320 0.20 1.16 30.85
N GLY A 321 0.32 2.17 31.71
CA GLY A 321 1.54 2.47 32.45
C GLY A 321 2.21 3.78 32.02
N SER A 322 2.84 4.43 32.99
CA SER A 322 3.68 5.61 32.80
C SER A 322 5.16 5.23 32.85
N GLY A 323 5.51 4.06 32.29
CA GLY A 323 6.87 3.52 32.34
C GLY A 323 7.88 4.49 31.73
N TRP A 324 7.45 5.21 30.68
CA TRP A 324 8.19 6.33 30.10
C TRP A 324 8.45 7.48 31.08
N ALA A 325 7.49 7.85 31.93
CA ALA A 325 7.65 8.96 32.87
C ALA A 325 8.64 8.65 33.99
N LYS A 326 8.87 7.36 34.26
CA LYS A 326 9.88 6.87 35.21
C LYS A 326 11.26 6.67 34.55
N ASP A 327 11.36 6.77 33.23
CA ASP A 327 12.62 6.68 32.51
C ASP A 327 13.29 8.07 32.47
N PRO A 328 14.50 8.23 33.05
CA PRO A 328 15.16 9.54 33.11
C PRO A 328 15.40 10.16 31.73
N THR A 329 15.63 9.33 30.71
CA THR A 329 15.88 9.81 29.34
C THR A 329 14.59 10.37 28.74
N GLN A 330 13.48 9.65 28.90
CA GLN A 330 12.18 10.07 28.38
C GLN A 330 11.59 11.23 29.20
N ALA A 331 11.78 11.27 30.51
CA ALA A 331 11.39 12.41 31.34
C ALA A 331 12.15 13.69 30.97
N ARG A 332 13.45 13.57 30.64
CA ARG A 332 14.24 14.70 30.13
C ARG A 332 13.78 15.12 28.74
N ALA A 333 13.52 14.17 27.85
CA ALA A 333 12.97 14.45 26.52
C ALA A 333 11.60 15.14 26.60
N HIS A 334 10.71 14.68 27.49
CA HIS A 334 9.43 15.33 27.80
C HIS A 334 9.62 16.78 28.20
N GLY A 335 10.56 17.06 29.11
CA GLY A 335 10.86 18.44 29.50
C GLY A 335 11.18 19.34 28.30
N ASN A 336 11.74 18.82 27.22
CA ASN A 336 12.09 19.62 26.04
C ASN A 336 10.94 19.78 25.04
N THR A 337 9.79 19.14 25.25
CA THR A 337 8.58 19.38 24.45
C THR A 337 7.84 20.63 24.95
N LEU A 338 6.99 21.21 24.10
CA LEU A 338 6.08 22.31 24.48
C LEU A 338 5.22 21.95 25.69
N ASP A 339 4.67 20.73 25.71
CA ASP A 339 3.86 20.24 26.82
C ASP A 339 4.67 20.09 28.12
N GLY A 340 5.91 19.60 28.04
CA GLY A 340 6.80 19.57 29.19
C GLY A 340 7.23 20.95 29.67
N PHE A 341 7.43 21.89 28.75
CA PHE A 341 7.69 23.29 29.09
C PHE A 341 6.52 23.93 29.85
N PHE A 342 5.29 23.83 29.32
CA PHE A 342 4.11 24.32 30.02
C PHE A 342 3.83 23.57 31.32
N GLY A 343 4.11 22.27 31.37
CA GLY A 343 4.05 21.48 32.61
C GLY A 343 5.03 21.99 33.68
N ARG A 344 6.27 22.34 33.29
CA ARG A 344 7.25 22.96 34.21
C ARG A 344 6.81 24.34 34.67
N ILE A 345 6.31 25.18 33.76
CA ILE A 345 5.76 26.50 34.12
C ILE A 345 4.61 26.33 35.12
N ARG A 346 3.69 25.39 34.88
CA ARG A 346 2.54 25.15 35.75
C ARG A 346 2.97 24.66 37.14
N LYS A 347 3.96 23.78 37.23
CA LYS A 347 4.59 23.38 38.50
C LYS A 347 5.29 24.54 39.20
N TRP A 348 5.91 25.43 38.44
CA TRP A 348 6.54 26.64 39.00
C TRP A 348 5.50 27.58 39.62
N PHE A 349 4.31 27.70 39.03
CA PHE A 349 3.20 28.49 39.58
C PHE A 349 2.40 27.80 40.70
N ARG A 350 2.34 26.47 40.74
CA ARG A 350 1.50 25.71 41.69
C ARG A 350 2.28 25.04 42.83
N GLY A 351 3.61 25.07 42.79
CA GLY A 351 4.46 24.37 43.75
C GLY A 351 4.61 22.87 43.46
N PRO A 352 5.56 22.19 44.14
CA PRO A 352 5.96 20.82 43.83
C PRO A 352 4.94 19.72 44.22
N GLU A 353 3.81 20.04 44.87
CA GLU A 353 2.85 19.07 45.41
C GLU A 353 1.51 18.96 44.65
N ALA A 354 1.39 19.52 43.44
CA ALA A 354 0.18 19.41 42.61
C ALA A 354 0.26 18.33 41.52
#